data_AF-A0A2U1TCV4-F1
#
_entry.id   AF-A0A2U1TCV4-F1
#
_cell.length_a   1.000
_cell.length_b   1.000
_cell.length_c   1.000
_cell.angle_alpha   90.00
_cell.angle_beta   90.00
_cell.angle_gamma   90.00
#
_symmetry.space_group_name_H-M   'P 1'
#
loop_
_entity.id
_entity.type
_entity.pdbx_description
1 polymer ?
#
loop_
_entity_poly.entity_id
_entity_poly.type
_entity_poly.pdbx_seq_one_letter_code
_entity_poly.pdbx_strand_id
1 'polypeptide(L)'
;MAPKDSTVTSDNTTPDEDFESHDAEQAEKPRFDPFEPEGVRLQKVLAAAGVASRRVSEQYIVEGRVRVNGTVVRELGRRIDPENDLVEVNNVPVQLDTTKRYVVLNKPVGVVSTMADERGRADLTQYTTGYEERLFNVGRLDAETSGLLILTNDGDLAHMLAHPSFGVLKTYIAKVSGRVTAQDIATLMRGVELEDGVIAADKARLLAGQSTGDSSLVELTLHSGKNRIVRRMLAAIGHPVLELVRRQFGPVSLGTLRPGETRELTKVELGELLTISREVTKLDKAERDAERDSARAAAASESSE
;
A
#
# COMPACT_ATOMS: atom_id res chain seq x y z
N MET A 1 -41.87 69.70 -9.91
CA MET A 1 -40.65 70.08 -10.63
C MET A 1 -40.06 68.82 -11.25
N ALA A 2 -40.36 68.54 -12.52
CA ALA A 2 -39.68 67.56 -13.38
C ALA A 2 -38.73 68.35 -14.32
N PRO A 3 -37.65 67.81 -14.92
CA PRO A 3 -37.59 66.65 -15.86
C PRO A 3 -36.52 65.59 -15.44
N LYS A 4 -36.14 64.50 -16.14
CA LYS A 4 -36.58 63.67 -17.32
C LYS A 4 -35.89 62.26 -17.19
N ASP A 5 -36.32 61.18 -17.86
CA ASP A 5 -35.99 60.67 -19.22
C ASP A 5 -34.55 60.86 -19.75
N SER A 6 -33.93 59.99 -20.57
CA SER A 6 -34.10 58.54 -20.92
C SER A 6 -32.98 58.16 -21.94
N THR A 7 -32.89 56.90 -22.40
CA THR A 7 -32.05 56.39 -23.54
C THR A 7 -30.50 56.42 -23.36
N VAL A 8 -29.77 55.29 -23.39
CA VAL A 8 -29.36 54.42 -24.53
C VAL A 8 -28.36 55.08 -25.49
N THR A 9 -27.14 54.51 -25.62
CA THR A 9 -26.44 54.12 -26.90
C THR A 9 -25.14 53.36 -26.57
N SER A 10 -24.69 52.51 -27.50
CA SER A 10 -23.52 51.61 -27.43
C SER A 10 -22.18 52.27 -27.80
N ASP A 11 -21.08 51.66 -27.33
CA ASP A 11 -19.92 51.15 -28.11
C ASP A 11 -18.72 51.05 -27.14
N ASN A 12 -18.16 49.85 -26.91
CA ASN A 12 -17.27 49.07 -27.79
C ASN A 12 -15.89 49.71 -27.96
N THR A 13 -14.85 49.06 -27.43
CA THR A 13 -13.46 48.96 -27.95
C THR A 13 -12.55 48.43 -26.83
N THR A 14 -12.02 47.22 -27.00
CA THR A 14 -10.87 46.66 -26.26
C THR A 14 -9.61 47.49 -26.52
N PRO A 15 -8.60 47.44 -25.65
CA PRO A 15 -7.40 46.71 -26.07
C PRO A 15 -6.79 45.79 -24.99
N ASP A 16 -6.31 44.65 -25.48
CA ASP A 16 -5.03 43.99 -25.19
C ASP A 16 -4.68 43.75 -23.70
N GLU A 17 -4.75 42.52 -23.17
CA GLU A 17 -3.88 41.35 -23.46
C GLU A 17 -2.38 41.56 -23.19
N ASP A 18 -2.02 41.74 -21.91
CA ASP A 18 -0.72 41.34 -21.37
C ASP A 18 -0.91 40.10 -20.47
N PHE A 19 -0.95 38.91 -21.09
CA PHE A 19 -0.93 37.63 -20.39
C PHE A 19 0.51 37.31 -19.96
N GLU A 20 0.96 37.81 -18.81
CA GLU A 20 2.26 37.41 -18.25
C GLU A 20 2.26 35.91 -17.89
N SER A 21 2.97 35.15 -18.73
CA SER A 21 3.18 33.73 -18.63
C SER A 21 3.75 33.37 -17.25
N HIS A 22 2.93 32.73 -16.42
CA HIS A 22 3.39 32.02 -15.23
C HIS A 22 4.11 30.73 -15.65
N ASP A 23 5.31 30.88 -16.20
CA ASP A 23 6.28 29.79 -16.27
C ASP A 23 6.67 29.44 -14.83
N ALA A 24 5.91 28.50 -14.26
CA ALA A 24 6.20 27.90 -12.97
C ALA A 24 7.46 27.04 -13.10
N GLU A 25 8.61 27.72 -13.00
CA GLU A 25 9.93 27.13 -12.89
C GLU A 25 9.87 26.01 -11.85
N GLN A 26 10.05 24.77 -12.31
CA GLN A 26 10.05 23.60 -11.44
C GLN A 26 11.31 23.68 -10.58
N ALA A 27 11.18 24.27 -9.39
CA ALA A 27 12.25 24.39 -8.43
C ALA A 27 12.83 23.00 -8.13
N GLU A 28 14.00 22.69 -8.72
CA GLU A 28 14.77 21.51 -8.35
C GLU A 28 15.03 21.60 -6.84
N LYS A 29 14.57 20.60 -6.08
CA LYS A 29 14.88 20.51 -4.65
C LYS A 29 16.41 20.58 -4.49
N PRO A 30 16.93 21.38 -3.54
CA PRO A 30 18.36 21.61 -3.43
C PRO A 30 19.12 20.28 -3.27
N ARG A 31 20.14 20.08 -4.12
CA ARG A 31 21.06 18.94 -4.01
C ARG A 31 21.83 19.04 -2.70
N PHE A 32 21.55 18.14 -1.77
CA PHE A 32 22.24 18.03 -0.48
C PHE A 32 23.76 17.82 -0.66
N ASP A 33 24.56 18.71 -0.07
CA ASP A 33 26.01 18.54 0.04
C ASP A 33 26.32 17.55 1.19
N PRO A 34 26.96 16.40 0.91
CA PRO A 34 27.28 15.40 1.92
C PRO A 34 28.30 15.82 2.98
N PHE A 35 28.92 17.00 2.85
CA PHE A 35 29.93 17.55 3.77
C PHE A 35 29.40 18.69 4.65
N GLU A 36 28.14 19.11 4.49
CA GLU A 36 27.47 20.05 5.41
C GLU A 36 27.49 19.53 6.87
N PRO A 37 27.70 20.39 7.88
CA PRO A 37 27.72 19.99 9.29
C PRO A 37 26.33 19.62 9.84
N GLU A 38 25.27 19.87 9.08
CA GLU A 38 23.88 19.53 9.40
C GLU A 38 23.57 18.04 9.15
N GLY A 39 22.37 17.58 9.54
CA GLY A 39 21.98 16.17 9.43
C GLY A 39 22.62 15.23 10.46
N VAL A 40 22.15 13.98 10.48
CA VAL A 40 22.45 12.98 11.51
C VAL A 40 23.41 11.91 10.98
N ARG A 41 24.39 11.52 11.80
CA ARG A 41 25.33 10.43 11.46
C ARG A 41 24.59 9.13 11.12
N LEU A 42 24.89 8.54 9.96
CA LEU A 42 24.21 7.37 9.39
C LEU A 42 24.13 6.19 10.37
N GLN A 43 25.20 5.86 11.09
CA GLN A 43 25.20 4.78 12.09
C GLN A 43 24.32 5.07 13.31
N LYS A 44 24.09 6.36 13.66
CA LYS A 44 23.15 6.76 14.72
C LYS A 44 21.71 6.59 14.23
N VAL A 45 21.43 6.96 12.97
CA VAL A 45 20.11 6.81 12.34
C VAL A 45 19.74 5.32 12.22
N LEU A 46 20.62 4.50 11.64
CA LEU A 46 20.43 3.05 11.53
C LEU A 46 20.18 2.37 12.89
N ALA A 47 20.87 2.84 13.94
CA ALA A 47 20.65 2.34 15.30
C ALA A 47 19.32 2.80 15.92
N ALA A 48 18.89 4.04 15.66
CA ALA A 48 17.59 4.55 16.11
C ALA A 48 16.42 3.85 15.39
N ALA A 49 16.56 3.58 14.09
CA ALA A 49 15.63 2.76 13.31
C ALA A 49 15.60 1.28 13.73
N GLY A 50 16.50 0.84 14.62
CA GLY A 50 16.56 -0.53 15.14
C GLY A 50 17.17 -1.54 14.18
N VAL A 51 17.99 -1.11 13.21
CA VAL A 51 18.64 -2.01 12.23
C VAL A 51 19.74 -2.84 12.90
N ALA A 52 20.62 -2.17 13.65
CA ALA A 52 21.71 -2.81 14.40
C ALA A 52 22.29 -1.85 15.46
N SER A 53 23.18 -2.33 16.32
CA SER A 53 23.96 -1.43 17.19
C SER A 53 24.84 -0.48 16.35
N ARG A 54 25.17 0.71 16.87
CA ARG A 54 25.97 1.71 16.12
C ARG A 54 27.26 1.14 15.52
N ARG A 55 27.98 0.27 16.25
CA ARG A 55 29.21 -0.38 15.77
C ARG A 55 28.97 -1.38 14.65
N VAL A 56 27.87 -2.13 14.71
CA VAL A 56 27.48 -3.07 13.64
C VAL A 56 26.98 -2.30 12.42
N SER A 57 26.29 -1.17 12.61
CA SER A 57 25.94 -0.25 11.52
C SER A 57 27.19 0.35 10.85
N GLU A 58 28.23 0.69 11.60
CA GLU A 58 29.54 1.11 11.02
C GLU A 58 30.18 -0.03 10.21
N GLN A 59 30.12 -1.27 10.68
CA GLN A 59 30.57 -2.44 9.91
C GLN A 59 29.77 -2.62 8.61
N TYR A 60 28.43 -2.50 8.64
CA TYR A 60 27.60 -2.58 7.44
C TYR A 60 27.93 -1.48 6.42
N ILE A 61 28.29 -0.27 6.89
CA ILE A 61 28.77 0.82 6.02
C ILE A 61 30.09 0.41 5.36
N VAL A 62 31.13 0.04 6.13
CA VAL A 62 32.45 -0.34 5.58
C VAL A 62 32.34 -1.49 4.56
N GLU A 63 31.50 -2.49 4.84
CA GLU A 63 31.26 -3.62 3.94
C GLU A 63 30.44 -3.25 2.68
N GLY A 64 29.96 -2.01 2.56
CA GLY A 64 29.18 -1.52 1.42
C GLY A 64 27.77 -2.10 1.35
N ARG A 65 27.21 -2.53 2.49
CA ARG A 65 25.83 -3.06 2.58
C ARG A 65 24.78 -1.96 2.68
N VAL A 66 25.17 -0.73 2.96
CA VAL A 66 24.27 0.41 3.12
C VAL A 66 24.24 1.25 1.84
N ARG A 67 23.04 1.57 1.36
CA ARG A 67 22.81 2.58 0.32
C ARG A 67 22.09 3.78 0.92
N VAL A 68 22.42 4.96 0.41
CA VAL A 68 21.69 6.22 0.64
C VAL A 68 21.37 6.79 -0.73
N ASN A 69 20.08 7.03 -1.01
CA ASN A 69 19.58 7.50 -2.31
C ASN A 69 20.14 6.65 -3.48
N GLY A 70 20.10 5.33 -3.33
CA GLY A 70 20.62 4.34 -4.28
C GLY A 70 22.15 4.17 -4.31
N THR A 71 22.92 5.13 -3.78
CA THR A 71 24.39 5.12 -3.80
C THR A 71 24.96 4.32 -2.63
N VAL A 72 25.87 3.39 -2.90
CA VAL A 72 26.54 2.59 -1.84
C VAL A 72 27.49 3.48 -1.03
N VAL A 73 27.28 3.55 0.28
CA VAL A 73 28.12 4.32 1.20
C VAL A 73 29.11 3.37 1.90
N ARG A 74 30.40 3.72 1.86
CA ARG A 74 31.47 3.05 2.62
C ARG A 74 32.23 3.95 3.60
N GLU A 75 31.96 5.24 3.56
CA GLU A 75 32.62 6.23 4.39
C GLU A 75 32.00 6.30 5.79
N LEU A 76 32.83 6.11 6.82
CA LEU A 76 32.40 6.27 8.21
C LEU A 76 32.25 7.75 8.56
N GLY A 77 31.24 8.06 9.37
CA GLY A 77 30.93 9.44 9.78
C GLY A 77 30.00 10.19 8.84
N ARG A 78 29.67 9.61 7.66
CA ARG A 78 28.66 10.13 6.73
C ARG A 78 27.39 10.57 7.46
N ARG A 79 26.92 11.77 7.14
CA ARG A 79 25.63 12.30 7.58
C ARG A 79 24.57 12.13 6.51
N ILE A 80 23.33 12.07 6.97
CA ILE A 80 22.12 12.00 6.17
C ILE A 80 21.02 12.85 6.81
N ASP A 81 20.05 13.24 6.02
CA ASP A 81 18.78 13.78 6.49
C ASP A 81 17.77 12.63 6.71
N PRO A 82 17.38 12.29 7.96
CA PRO A 82 16.45 11.20 8.22
C PRO A 82 15.04 11.41 7.66
N GLU A 83 14.65 12.65 7.33
CA GLU A 83 13.32 12.98 6.81
C GLU A 83 13.24 12.83 5.28
N ASN A 84 14.35 13.09 4.58
CA ASN A 84 14.40 13.11 3.11
C ASN A 84 15.25 12.00 2.46
N ASP A 85 16.27 11.45 3.14
CA ASP A 85 17.16 10.45 2.55
C ASP A 85 16.59 9.02 2.61
N LEU A 86 16.57 8.36 1.45
CA LEU A 86 16.16 6.97 1.32
C LEU A 86 17.33 6.03 1.65
N VAL A 87 17.27 5.40 2.81
CA VAL A 87 18.25 4.41 3.27
C VAL A 87 17.80 2.99 2.95
N GLU A 88 18.74 2.14 2.54
CA GLU A 88 18.59 0.70 2.36
C GLU A 88 19.76 -0.04 2.99
N VAL A 89 19.51 -1.22 3.56
CA VAL A 89 20.55 -2.12 4.09
C VAL A 89 20.35 -3.50 3.49
N ASN A 90 21.39 -4.05 2.86
CA ASN A 90 21.30 -5.26 2.02
C ASN A 90 20.24 -5.14 0.90
N ASN A 91 20.05 -3.94 0.35
CA ASN A 91 18.98 -3.56 -0.60
C ASN A 91 17.54 -3.67 -0.05
N VAL A 92 17.36 -3.78 1.27
CA VAL A 92 16.05 -3.69 1.93
C VAL A 92 15.84 -2.26 2.47
N PRO A 93 14.75 -1.57 2.12
CA PRO A 93 14.39 -0.27 2.67
C PRO A 93 14.33 -0.24 4.20
N VAL A 94 14.82 0.86 4.78
CA VAL A 94 14.71 1.12 6.23
C VAL A 94 13.75 2.30 6.44
N GLN A 95 12.71 2.12 7.26
CA GLN A 95 11.95 3.26 7.78
C GLN A 95 12.79 3.99 8.83
N LEU A 96 13.05 5.27 8.59
CA LEU A 96 13.86 6.14 9.45
C LEU A 96 13.01 6.92 10.45
N ASP A 97 11.76 7.25 10.08
CA ASP A 97 10.82 7.94 10.97
C ASP A 97 10.35 6.99 12.08
N THR A 98 10.90 7.21 13.28
CA THR A 98 10.58 6.43 14.49
C THR A 98 9.20 6.75 15.07
N THR A 99 8.48 7.74 14.55
CA THR A 99 7.07 8.01 14.92
C THR A 99 6.08 7.14 14.15
N LYS A 100 6.52 6.49 13.04
CA LYS A 100 5.67 5.52 12.35
C LYS A 100 5.45 4.26 13.17
N ARG A 101 4.25 3.68 13.04
CA ARG A 101 3.82 2.42 13.67
C ARG A 101 3.25 1.50 12.60
N TYR A 102 3.53 0.20 12.68
CA TYR A 102 3.04 -0.76 11.71
C TYR A 102 2.62 -2.04 12.41
N VAL A 103 1.33 -2.12 12.72
CA VAL A 103 0.77 -3.12 13.61
C VAL A 103 0.02 -4.18 12.81
N VAL A 104 0.27 -5.45 13.08
CA VAL A 104 -0.56 -6.56 12.63
C VAL A 104 -1.59 -6.85 13.70
N LEU A 105 -2.86 -6.75 13.34
CA LEU A 105 -4.00 -7.23 14.13
C LEU A 105 -4.47 -8.57 13.55
N ASN A 106 -4.67 -9.59 14.39
CA ASN A 106 -5.53 -10.71 14.03
C ASN A 106 -6.99 -10.31 14.30
N LYS A 107 -7.64 -9.69 13.31
CA LYS A 107 -9.00 -9.18 13.43
C LYS A 107 -9.97 -10.36 13.71
N PRO A 108 -10.77 -10.34 14.78
CA PRO A 108 -11.76 -11.39 15.01
C PRO A 108 -13.00 -11.22 14.12
N VAL A 109 -13.83 -12.26 14.09
CA VAL A 109 -15.19 -12.26 13.53
C VAL A 109 -16.08 -11.32 14.36
N GLY A 110 -17.03 -10.65 13.71
CA GLY A 110 -18.01 -9.75 14.36
C GLY A 110 -17.57 -8.29 14.47
N VAL A 111 -16.28 -8.00 14.27
CA VAL A 111 -15.73 -6.64 14.24
C VAL A 111 -15.78 -6.07 12.82
N VAL A 112 -16.18 -4.80 12.64
CA VAL A 112 -16.10 -4.10 11.35
C VAL A 112 -14.76 -3.39 11.14
N SER A 113 -14.23 -3.39 9.90
CA SER A 113 -13.03 -2.61 9.55
C SER A 113 -13.34 -1.12 9.36
N THR A 114 -13.46 -0.40 10.48
CA THR A 114 -13.51 1.08 10.58
C THR A 114 -12.91 1.53 11.91
N MET A 115 -12.45 2.79 11.97
CA MET A 115 -11.99 3.47 13.20
C MET A 115 -13.08 4.34 13.84
N ALA A 116 -14.30 4.30 13.30
CA ALA A 116 -15.51 4.87 13.89
C ALA A 116 -16.72 4.19 13.24
N ASP A 117 -17.47 3.38 13.99
CA ASP A 117 -18.74 2.82 13.53
C ASP A 117 -19.96 3.62 14.03
N GLU A 118 -20.63 4.30 13.10
CA GLU A 118 -21.83 5.10 13.37
C GLU A 118 -23.06 4.26 13.79
N ARG A 119 -22.99 2.93 13.72
CA ARG A 119 -24.09 2.01 14.00
C ARG A 119 -23.89 1.23 15.30
N GLY A 120 -22.91 1.61 16.13
CA GLY A 120 -22.65 1.00 17.42
C GLY A 120 -22.14 -0.44 17.36
N ARG A 121 -21.61 -0.89 16.21
CA ARG A 121 -21.01 -2.21 16.06
C ARG A 121 -19.59 -2.20 16.62
N ALA A 122 -19.10 -3.36 17.06
CA ALA A 122 -17.70 -3.50 17.46
C ALA A 122 -16.77 -3.15 16.29
N ASP A 123 -15.86 -2.20 16.47
CA ASP A 123 -14.96 -1.70 15.42
C ASP A 123 -13.48 -1.84 15.82
N LEU A 124 -12.56 -1.23 15.06
CA LEU A 124 -11.13 -1.41 15.27
C LEU A 124 -10.56 -0.58 16.43
N THR A 125 -11.27 0.42 16.94
CA THR A 125 -10.76 1.35 17.97
C THR A 125 -10.34 0.63 19.25
N GLN A 126 -11.04 -0.44 19.62
CA GLN A 126 -10.74 -1.27 20.79
C GLN A 126 -9.34 -1.93 20.73
N TYR A 127 -8.75 -2.09 19.54
CA TYR A 127 -7.43 -2.69 19.34
C TYR A 127 -6.30 -1.65 19.19
N THR A 128 -6.62 -0.35 19.17
CA THR A 128 -5.64 0.73 19.03
C THR A 128 -5.39 1.52 20.32
N THR A 129 -6.10 1.18 21.40
CA THR A 129 -6.02 1.87 22.72
C THR A 129 -4.66 1.81 23.39
N GLY A 130 -3.81 0.84 23.03
CA GLY A 130 -2.44 0.68 23.54
C GLY A 130 -1.39 1.49 22.77
N TYR A 131 -1.77 2.31 21.80
CA TYR A 131 -0.86 3.11 20.97
C TYR A 131 -1.11 4.59 21.20
N GLU A 132 -0.03 5.38 21.33
CA GLU A 132 -0.11 6.84 21.45
C GLU A 132 -0.48 7.49 20.11
N GLU A 133 0.04 6.93 19.00
CA GLU A 133 -0.26 7.41 17.66
C GLU A 133 -1.64 6.94 17.15
N ARG A 134 -2.37 7.85 16.48
CA ARG A 134 -3.63 7.51 15.82
C ARG A 134 -3.38 6.59 14.62
N LEU A 135 -3.70 5.31 14.77
CA LEU A 135 -3.65 4.32 13.70
C LEU A 135 -4.94 4.30 12.86
N PHE A 136 -4.81 3.78 11.63
CA PHE A 136 -5.90 3.46 10.71
C PHE A 136 -5.58 2.18 9.93
N ASN A 137 -6.62 1.56 9.35
CA ASN A 137 -6.52 0.25 8.71
C ASN A 137 -6.05 0.28 7.24
N VAL A 138 -5.12 -0.62 6.90
CA VAL A 138 -4.68 -0.90 5.53
C VAL A 138 -5.67 -1.84 4.85
N GLY A 139 -6.47 -1.29 3.94
CA GLY A 139 -7.57 -2.02 3.31
C GLY A 139 -8.61 -2.46 4.34
N ARG A 140 -9.45 -3.43 4.00
CA ARG A 140 -10.58 -3.88 4.84
C ARG A 140 -10.70 -5.40 4.88
N LEU A 141 -11.36 -5.90 5.93
CA LEU A 141 -11.95 -7.24 6.00
C LEU A 141 -13.44 -7.11 6.33
N ASP A 142 -14.27 -8.01 5.82
CA ASP A 142 -15.69 -8.07 6.18
C ASP A 142 -15.86 -8.40 7.67
N ALA A 143 -17.05 -8.12 8.22
CA ALA A 143 -17.35 -8.40 9.62
C ALA A 143 -17.21 -9.90 9.94
N GLU A 144 -17.70 -10.77 9.05
CA GLU A 144 -17.61 -12.23 9.16
C GLU A 144 -16.27 -12.82 8.70
N THR A 145 -15.27 -11.99 8.38
CA THR A 145 -13.94 -12.43 7.94
C THR A 145 -12.90 -12.04 8.99
N SER A 146 -12.09 -13.02 9.40
CA SER A 146 -11.05 -12.83 10.42
C SER A 146 -9.64 -12.85 9.82
N GLY A 147 -8.64 -12.67 10.68
CA GLY A 147 -7.22 -12.79 10.32
C GLY A 147 -6.53 -11.45 10.10
N LEU A 148 -5.46 -11.49 9.33
CA LEU A 148 -4.45 -10.43 9.22
C LEU A 148 -5.05 -9.12 8.70
N LEU A 149 -5.01 -8.08 9.51
CA LEU A 149 -5.22 -6.68 9.11
C LEU A 149 -4.03 -5.86 9.57
N ILE A 150 -3.47 -5.02 8.70
CA ILE A 150 -2.41 -4.09 9.09
C ILE A 150 -3.07 -2.77 9.53
N LEU A 151 -2.59 -2.19 10.63
CA LEU A 151 -2.94 -0.86 11.11
C LEU A 151 -1.66 0.00 11.15
N THR A 152 -1.74 1.26 10.76
CA THR A 152 -0.58 2.16 10.72
C THR A 152 -1.00 3.63 10.83
N ASN A 153 -0.07 4.52 11.15
CA ASN A 153 -0.20 5.98 10.99
C ASN A 153 0.52 6.50 9.71
N ASP A 154 1.07 5.60 8.89
CA ASP A 154 1.68 5.91 7.60
C ASP A 154 0.61 5.91 6.49
N GLY A 155 0.16 7.11 6.11
CA GLY A 155 -0.94 7.28 5.16
C GLY A 155 -0.59 6.81 3.75
N ASP A 156 0.64 7.11 3.33
CA ASP A 156 1.13 6.81 1.98
C ASP A 156 1.30 5.30 1.82
N LEU A 157 1.95 4.63 2.78
CA LEU A 157 2.08 3.17 2.74
C LEU A 157 0.71 2.48 2.87
N ALA A 158 -0.21 2.98 3.70
CA ALA A 158 -1.55 2.39 3.79
C ALA A 158 -2.34 2.52 2.49
N HIS A 159 -2.26 3.66 1.80
CA HIS A 159 -2.90 3.87 0.51
C HIS A 159 -2.32 2.92 -0.55
N MET A 160 -0.99 2.86 -0.68
CA MET A 160 -0.27 1.98 -1.61
C MET A 160 -0.47 0.48 -1.34
N LEU A 161 -0.65 0.06 -0.09
CA LEU A 161 -0.93 -1.34 0.21
C LEU A 161 -2.41 -1.71 0.06
N ALA A 162 -3.32 -0.76 0.24
CA ALA A 162 -4.76 -1.00 0.14
C ALA A 162 -5.30 -1.01 -1.29
N HIS A 163 -4.71 -0.21 -2.19
CA HIS A 163 -5.29 0.06 -3.51
C HIS A 163 -5.06 -1.12 -4.50
N PRO A 164 -6.09 -1.54 -5.28
CA PRO A 164 -6.01 -2.79 -6.05
C PRO A 164 -5.00 -2.84 -7.20
N SER A 165 -4.66 -1.70 -7.84
CA SER A 165 -3.71 -1.67 -8.97
C SER A 165 -2.32 -2.18 -8.58
N PHE A 166 -1.95 -2.01 -7.31
CA PHE A 166 -0.63 -2.31 -6.79
C PHE A 166 -0.40 -3.80 -6.48
N GLY A 167 -1.36 -4.66 -6.82
CA GLY A 167 -1.14 -6.10 -6.96
C GLY A 167 -0.83 -6.89 -5.69
N VAL A 168 -0.79 -6.25 -4.51
CA VAL A 168 -0.34 -6.87 -3.25
C VAL A 168 -1.11 -8.15 -2.96
N LEU A 169 -0.44 -9.31 -3.01
CA LEU A 169 -1.09 -10.61 -2.85
C LEU A 169 -1.69 -10.81 -1.45
N LYS A 170 -2.89 -11.39 -1.39
CA LYS A 170 -3.64 -11.64 -0.16
C LYS A 170 -4.01 -13.12 -0.13
N THR A 171 -3.50 -13.85 0.86
CA THR A 171 -3.76 -15.30 0.98
C THR A 171 -4.80 -15.57 2.05
N TYR A 172 -5.84 -16.31 1.67
CA TYR A 172 -6.98 -16.67 2.50
C TYR A 172 -7.07 -18.19 2.65
N ILE A 173 -7.48 -18.64 3.84
CA ILE A 173 -8.02 -19.99 4.03
C ILE A 173 -9.53 -19.85 4.17
N ALA A 174 -10.26 -20.52 3.28
CA ALA A 174 -11.71 -20.59 3.27
C ALA A 174 -12.17 -22.00 3.64
N LYS A 175 -13.04 -22.11 4.63
CA LYS A 175 -13.84 -23.31 4.88
C LYS A 175 -15.14 -23.16 4.10
N VAL A 176 -15.43 -24.10 3.22
CA VAL A 176 -16.58 -24.06 2.33
C VAL A 176 -17.51 -25.25 2.53
N SER A 177 -18.78 -25.07 2.15
CA SER A 177 -19.75 -26.15 2.08
C SER A 177 -19.44 -27.11 0.93
N GLY A 178 -19.67 -28.40 1.17
CA GLY A 178 -19.48 -29.48 0.20
C GLY A 178 -18.02 -29.90 -0.01
N ARG A 179 -17.85 -30.82 -0.95
CA ARG A 179 -16.55 -31.41 -1.33
C ARG A 179 -15.98 -30.72 -2.57
N VAL A 180 -14.96 -29.90 -2.37
CA VAL A 180 -14.23 -29.24 -3.47
C VAL A 180 -13.35 -30.26 -4.20
N THR A 181 -13.41 -30.27 -5.53
CA THR A 181 -12.62 -31.16 -6.39
C THR A 181 -11.40 -30.45 -7.00
N ALA A 182 -10.49 -31.21 -7.60
CA ALA A 182 -9.37 -30.65 -8.35
C ALA A 182 -9.83 -29.83 -9.58
N GLN A 183 -10.99 -30.14 -10.16
CA GLN A 183 -11.55 -29.41 -11.28
C GLN A 183 -12.05 -28.02 -10.86
N ASP A 184 -12.60 -27.91 -9.65
CA ASP A 184 -13.07 -26.64 -9.06
C ASP A 184 -11.89 -25.70 -8.78
N ILE A 185 -10.80 -26.25 -8.24
CA ILE A 185 -9.52 -25.53 -8.08
C ILE A 185 -8.99 -25.03 -9.44
N ALA A 186 -9.03 -25.88 -10.47
CA ALA A 186 -8.62 -25.47 -11.82
C ALA A 186 -9.55 -24.40 -12.42
N THR A 187 -10.84 -24.41 -12.12
CA THR A 187 -11.78 -23.36 -12.52
C THR A 187 -11.48 -22.03 -11.82
N LEU A 188 -11.21 -22.03 -10.50
CA LEU A 188 -10.78 -20.83 -9.78
C LEU A 188 -9.53 -20.18 -10.41
N MET A 189 -8.57 -21.00 -10.86
CA MET A 189 -7.34 -20.52 -11.49
C MET A 189 -7.50 -20.09 -12.96
N ARG A 190 -8.45 -20.68 -13.70
CA ARG A 190 -8.74 -20.26 -15.10
C ARG A 190 -9.53 -18.96 -15.17
N GLY A 191 -10.40 -18.73 -14.19
CA GLY A 191 -11.32 -17.60 -14.18
C GLY A 191 -12.75 -18.02 -13.87
N VAL A 192 -13.45 -17.20 -13.10
CA VAL A 192 -14.86 -17.34 -12.74
C VAL A 192 -15.57 -16.05 -13.14
N GLU A 193 -16.66 -16.17 -13.89
CA GLU A 193 -17.52 -15.04 -14.25
C GLU A 193 -18.29 -14.55 -13.01
N LEU A 194 -18.28 -13.24 -12.78
CA LEU A 194 -19.02 -12.58 -11.70
C LEU A 194 -19.76 -11.35 -12.26
N GLU A 195 -20.67 -10.78 -11.49
CA GLU A 195 -21.44 -9.57 -11.86
C GLU A 195 -20.57 -8.37 -12.29
N ASP A 196 -19.33 -8.30 -11.80
CA ASP A 196 -18.33 -7.27 -12.10
C ASP A 196 -17.18 -7.79 -12.99
N GLY A 197 -17.46 -8.82 -13.80
CA GLY A 197 -16.58 -9.44 -14.78
C GLY A 197 -15.73 -10.61 -14.25
N VAL A 198 -15.09 -11.32 -15.18
CA VAL A 198 -14.20 -12.47 -14.91
C VAL A 198 -13.11 -12.12 -13.89
N ILE A 199 -12.88 -13.04 -12.95
CA ILE A 199 -11.71 -13.02 -12.06
C ILE A 199 -11.09 -14.41 -11.90
N ALA A 200 -9.76 -14.49 -11.92
CA ALA A 200 -9.00 -15.69 -11.61
C ALA A 200 -8.28 -15.55 -10.25
N ALA A 201 -8.05 -16.69 -9.59
CA ALA A 201 -7.16 -16.79 -8.44
C ALA A 201 -5.72 -16.95 -8.89
N ASP A 202 -4.80 -16.13 -8.38
CA ASP A 202 -3.36 -16.23 -8.67
C ASP A 202 -2.81 -17.61 -8.28
N LYS A 203 -3.32 -18.15 -7.17
CA LYS A 203 -3.08 -19.52 -6.69
C LYS A 203 -4.31 -20.03 -5.96
N ALA A 204 -4.69 -21.28 -6.20
CA ALA A 204 -5.69 -21.98 -5.39
C ALA A 204 -5.23 -23.42 -5.11
N ARG A 205 -5.49 -23.95 -3.91
CA ARG A 205 -5.25 -25.37 -3.58
C ARG A 205 -6.19 -25.88 -2.50
N LEU A 206 -6.49 -27.17 -2.56
CA LEU A 206 -7.18 -27.89 -1.49
C LEU A 206 -6.19 -28.18 -0.35
N LEU A 207 -6.60 -27.95 0.91
CA LEU A 207 -5.79 -28.31 2.08
C LEU A 207 -6.12 -29.75 2.51
N ALA A 208 -5.21 -30.67 2.19
CA ALA A 208 -5.38 -32.11 2.42
C ALA A 208 -5.57 -32.46 3.90
N GLY A 209 -6.37 -33.50 4.17
CA GLY A 209 -6.57 -34.03 5.52
C GLY A 209 -7.43 -33.17 6.46
N GLN A 210 -8.09 -32.13 5.94
CA GLN A 210 -8.96 -31.22 6.73
C GLN A 210 -10.40 -31.12 6.18
N SER A 211 -10.79 -31.97 5.22
CA SER A 211 -12.19 -32.13 4.82
C SER A 211 -12.91 -33.05 5.81
N THR A 212 -13.74 -32.49 6.68
CA THR A 212 -14.59 -33.23 7.61
C THR A 212 -16.05 -33.17 7.15
N GLY A 213 -16.65 -34.34 6.90
CA GLY A 213 -18.02 -34.45 6.41
C GLY A 213 -18.25 -33.66 5.12
N ASP A 214 -19.32 -32.86 5.11
CA ASP A 214 -19.76 -32.04 3.98
C ASP A 214 -19.04 -30.66 3.94
N SER A 215 -17.75 -30.61 4.22
CA SER A 215 -16.96 -29.37 4.14
C SER A 215 -15.54 -29.57 3.65
N SER A 216 -14.96 -28.51 3.08
CA SER A 216 -13.60 -28.49 2.54
C SER A 216 -12.84 -27.25 2.97
N LEU A 217 -11.52 -27.36 3.12
CA LEU A 217 -10.62 -26.22 3.29
C LEU A 217 -9.89 -25.92 1.97
N VAL A 218 -10.02 -24.69 1.49
CA VAL A 218 -9.34 -24.18 0.29
C VAL A 218 -8.45 -23.02 0.69
N GLU A 219 -7.21 -23.00 0.22
CA GLU A 219 -6.35 -21.82 0.26
C GLU A 219 -6.39 -21.11 -1.09
N LEU A 220 -6.64 -19.80 -1.07
CA LEU A 220 -6.71 -18.94 -2.26
C LEU A 220 -5.80 -17.72 -2.08
N THR A 221 -5.04 -17.39 -3.10
CA THR A 221 -4.24 -16.15 -3.19
C THR A 221 -4.85 -15.24 -4.26
N LEU A 222 -5.04 -13.96 -3.91
CA LEU A 222 -5.59 -12.93 -4.81
C LEU A 222 -4.79 -11.62 -4.68
N HIS A 223 -4.39 -11.04 -5.80
CA HIS A 223 -3.95 -9.64 -5.88
C HIS A 223 -5.13 -8.67 -5.69
N SER A 224 -6.30 -9.02 -6.23
CA SER A 224 -7.51 -8.19 -6.21
C SER A 224 -8.05 -7.89 -4.80
N GLY A 225 -8.55 -6.66 -4.62
CA GLY A 225 -9.22 -6.18 -3.40
C GLY A 225 -10.75 -6.00 -3.53
N LYS A 226 -11.37 -6.53 -4.61
CA LYS A 226 -12.81 -6.40 -4.88
C LYS A 226 -13.68 -6.85 -3.69
N ASN A 227 -14.87 -6.24 -3.53
CA ASN A 227 -15.77 -6.53 -2.42
C ASN A 227 -16.14 -8.03 -2.34
N ARG A 228 -15.95 -8.62 -1.15
CA ARG A 228 -16.30 -10.02 -0.80
C ARG A 228 -15.79 -11.08 -1.77
N ILE A 229 -14.72 -10.78 -2.50
CA ILE A 229 -14.35 -11.47 -3.74
C ILE A 229 -14.16 -12.98 -3.58
N VAL A 230 -13.47 -13.43 -2.53
CA VAL A 230 -13.28 -14.87 -2.23
C VAL A 230 -14.62 -15.58 -2.00
N ARG A 231 -15.56 -14.92 -1.32
CA ARG A 231 -16.90 -15.48 -1.06
C ARG A 231 -17.71 -15.58 -2.35
N ARG A 232 -17.62 -14.59 -3.23
CA ARG A 232 -18.29 -14.58 -4.55
C ARG A 232 -17.74 -15.67 -5.47
N MET A 233 -16.41 -15.77 -5.63
CA MET A 233 -15.76 -16.79 -6.46
C MET A 233 -16.12 -18.22 -6.03
N LEU A 234 -16.06 -18.50 -4.73
CA LEU A 234 -16.35 -19.84 -4.20
C LEU A 234 -17.85 -20.18 -4.25
N ALA A 235 -18.74 -19.19 -4.04
CA ALA A 235 -20.18 -19.40 -4.20
C ALA A 235 -20.58 -19.65 -5.67
N ALA A 236 -19.96 -18.95 -6.63
CA ALA A 236 -20.24 -19.12 -8.06
C ALA A 236 -19.90 -20.52 -8.61
N ILE A 237 -18.97 -21.24 -7.96
CA ILE A 237 -18.66 -22.64 -8.26
C ILE A 237 -19.39 -23.65 -7.33
N GLY A 238 -20.43 -23.22 -6.61
CA GLY A 238 -21.28 -24.08 -5.78
C GLY A 238 -20.76 -24.35 -4.35
N HIS A 239 -19.69 -23.68 -3.92
CA HIS A 239 -19.03 -23.90 -2.62
C HIS A 239 -19.07 -22.67 -1.71
N PRO A 240 -20.25 -22.29 -1.16
CA PRO A 240 -20.38 -21.10 -0.33
C PRO A 240 -19.49 -21.17 0.93
N VAL A 241 -18.88 -20.03 1.26
CA VAL A 241 -17.89 -19.90 2.34
C VAL A 241 -18.56 -19.82 3.71
N LEU A 242 -18.25 -20.78 4.57
CA LEU A 242 -18.69 -20.87 5.96
C LEU A 242 -17.79 -19.99 6.85
N GLU A 243 -16.47 -20.18 6.78
CA GLU A 243 -15.47 -19.45 7.56
C GLU A 243 -14.37 -18.91 6.62
N LEU A 244 -13.88 -17.70 6.86
CA LEU A 244 -12.84 -17.08 6.04
C LEU A 244 -11.80 -16.39 6.92
N VAL A 245 -10.52 -16.76 6.72
CA VAL A 245 -9.39 -16.19 7.45
C VAL A 245 -8.35 -15.67 6.44
N ARG A 246 -8.01 -14.37 6.49
CA ARG A 246 -6.82 -13.87 5.78
C ARG A 246 -5.57 -14.28 6.56
N ARG A 247 -4.77 -15.19 6.02
CA ARG A 247 -3.55 -15.71 6.66
C ARG A 247 -2.30 -14.93 6.28
N GLN A 248 -2.28 -14.28 5.12
CA GLN A 248 -1.12 -13.54 4.62
C GLN A 248 -1.55 -12.27 3.87
N PHE A 249 -0.71 -11.25 3.93
CA PHE A 249 -0.86 -9.98 3.21
C PHE A 249 0.53 -9.53 2.74
N GLY A 250 0.79 -9.65 1.44
CA GLY A 250 2.12 -9.52 0.85
C GLY A 250 3.12 -10.46 1.56
N PRO A 251 4.24 -9.95 2.10
CA PRO A 251 5.19 -10.73 2.89
C PRO A 251 4.68 -11.11 4.29
N VAL A 252 3.73 -10.34 4.84
CA VAL A 252 3.33 -10.43 6.25
C VAL A 252 2.48 -11.67 6.48
N SER A 253 2.87 -12.50 7.46
CA SER A 253 2.13 -13.69 7.88
C SER A 253 1.43 -13.49 9.21
N LEU A 254 0.23 -14.05 9.35
CA LEU A 254 -0.52 -14.06 10.60
C LEU A 254 0.18 -14.92 11.68
N GLY A 255 0.99 -15.90 11.27
CA GLY A 255 1.75 -16.76 12.19
C GLY A 255 0.86 -17.46 13.22
N THR A 256 1.20 -17.27 14.49
CA THR A 256 0.52 -17.81 15.69
C THR A 256 -0.27 -16.77 16.49
N LEU A 257 -0.38 -15.53 15.98
CA LEU A 257 -1.08 -14.41 16.65
C LEU A 257 -2.55 -14.79 16.89
N ARG A 258 -3.05 -14.70 18.13
CA ARG A 258 -4.42 -15.14 18.48
C ARG A 258 -5.45 -14.07 18.10
N PRO A 259 -6.73 -14.44 17.85
CA PRO A 259 -7.77 -13.47 17.51
C PRO A 259 -7.90 -12.36 18.56
N GLY A 260 -7.92 -11.11 18.11
CA GLY A 260 -7.93 -9.90 18.95
C GLY A 260 -6.55 -9.41 19.40
N GLU A 261 -5.47 -10.18 19.19
CA GLU A 261 -4.11 -9.73 19.52
C GLU A 261 -3.48 -8.87 18.42
N THR A 262 -2.61 -7.97 18.85
CA THR A 262 -1.75 -7.15 18.00
C THR A 262 -0.27 -7.49 18.19
N ARG A 263 0.54 -7.19 17.17
CA ARG A 263 2.01 -7.14 17.24
C ARG A 263 2.52 -6.06 16.30
N GLU A 264 3.71 -5.50 16.55
CA GLU A 264 4.43 -4.76 15.50
C GLU A 264 4.86 -5.69 14.35
N LEU A 265 5.03 -5.12 13.16
CA LEU A 265 5.77 -5.75 12.08
C LEU A 265 7.23 -5.95 12.48
N THR A 266 7.81 -7.06 12.05
CA THR A 266 9.26 -7.21 12.08
C THR A 266 9.91 -6.24 11.09
N LYS A 267 11.18 -5.88 11.32
CA LYS A 267 11.94 -5.00 10.40
C LYS A 267 12.07 -5.60 8.99
N VAL A 268 12.06 -6.93 8.87
CA VAL A 268 12.06 -7.64 7.59
C VAL A 268 10.72 -7.44 6.88
N GLU A 269 9.60 -7.77 7.53
CA GLU A 269 8.26 -7.60 6.96
C GLU A 269 7.98 -6.15 6.52
N LEU A 270 8.37 -5.17 7.34
CA LEU A 270 8.24 -3.75 6.99
C LEU A 270 9.12 -3.37 5.79
N GLY A 271 10.38 -3.83 5.77
CA GLY A 271 11.29 -3.59 4.65
C GLY A 271 10.76 -4.18 3.34
N GLU A 272 10.22 -5.39 3.36
CA GLU A 272 9.61 -6.04 2.19
C GLU A 272 8.34 -5.32 1.71
N LEU A 273 7.48 -4.81 2.62
CA LEU A 273 6.34 -3.95 2.23
C LEU A 273 6.78 -2.63 1.60
N LEU A 274 7.84 -2.01 2.13
CA LEU A 274 8.42 -0.78 1.58
C LEU A 274 9.06 -1.03 0.20
N THR A 275 9.66 -2.21 -0.03
CA THR A 275 10.15 -2.60 -1.36
C THR A 275 9.01 -2.63 -2.37
N ILE A 276 7.90 -3.31 -2.05
CA ILE A 276 6.71 -3.39 -2.91
C ILE A 276 6.18 -1.98 -3.23
N SER A 277 6.05 -1.11 -2.22
CA SER A 277 5.63 0.30 -2.38
C SER A 277 6.58 1.11 -3.28
N ARG A 278 7.90 0.93 -3.17
CA ARG A 278 8.90 1.60 -4.02
C ARG A 278 8.90 1.08 -5.46
N GLU A 279 8.68 -0.22 -5.68
CA GLU A 279 8.59 -0.83 -7.01
C GLU A 279 7.33 -0.34 -7.74
N VAL A 280 6.18 -0.37 -7.06
CA VAL A 280 4.91 0.24 -7.51
C VAL A 280 5.11 1.68 -7.96
N THR A 281 5.71 2.52 -7.11
CA THR A 281 5.89 3.95 -7.40
C THR A 281 6.78 4.19 -8.64
N LYS A 282 7.73 3.29 -8.92
CA LYS A 282 8.58 3.35 -10.13
C LYS A 282 7.80 2.96 -11.38
N LEU A 283 6.94 1.94 -11.32
CA LEU A 283 6.10 1.51 -12.42
C LEU A 283 5.09 2.60 -12.80
N ASP A 284 4.31 3.08 -11.82
CA ASP A 284 3.35 4.18 -12.00
C ASP A 284 4.00 5.45 -12.60
N LYS A 285 5.28 5.72 -12.27
CA LYS A 285 6.01 6.86 -12.84
C LYS A 285 6.42 6.58 -14.29
N ALA A 286 6.97 5.39 -14.57
CA ALA A 286 7.41 5.01 -15.91
C ALA A 286 6.24 4.98 -16.91
N GLU A 287 5.07 4.51 -16.50
CA GLU A 287 3.86 4.53 -17.33
C GLU A 287 3.43 5.97 -17.65
N ARG A 288 3.34 6.86 -16.65
CA ARG A 288 2.99 8.28 -16.84
C ARG A 288 4.00 9.06 -17.69
N ASP A 289 5.30 8.80 -17.52
CA ASP A 289 6.33 9.40 -18.35
C ASP A 289 6.19 8.92 -19.82
N ALA A 290 5.92 7.62 -20.05
CA ALA A 290 5.69 7.07 -21.39
C ALA A 290 4.40 7.58 -22.07
N GLU A 291 3.31 7.75 -21.32
CA GLU A 291 2.07 8.36 -21.82
C GLU A 291 2.28 9.80 -22.26
N ARG A 292 2.98 10.60 -21.44
CA ARG A 292 3.31 12.01 -21.76
C ARG A 292 4.19 12.10 -23.00
N ASP A 293 5.20 11.24 -23.12
CA ASP A 293 6.12 11.26 -24.26
C ASP A 293 5.41 10.80 -25.55
N SER A 294 4.48 9.84 -25.45
CA SER A 294 3.61 9.42 -26.56
C SER A 294 2.65 10.54 -27.01
N ALA A 295 2.03 11.25 -26.06
CA ALA A 295 1.17 12.40 -26.36
C ALA A 295 1.93 13.56 -27.02
N ARG A 296 3.18 13.82 -26.59
CA ARG A 296 4.07 14.79 -27.23
C ARG A 296 4.45 14.40 -28.66
N ALA A 297 4.70 13.11 -28.90
CA ALA A 297 5.01 12.61 -30.25
C ALA A 297 3.82 12.78 -31.21
N ALA A 298 2.59 12.48 -30.76
CA ALA A 298 1.38 12.65 -31.56
C ALA A 298 1.13 14.13 -31.95
N ALA A 299 1.24 15.05 -30.98
CA ALA A 299 1.09 16.48 -31.23
C ALA A 299 2.17 17.06 -32.18
N ALA A 300 3.37 16.48 -32.20
CA ALA A 300 4.42 16.87 -33.13
C ALA A 300 4.15 16.40 -34.58
N SER A 301 3.50 15.24 -34.76
CA SER A 301 3.06 14.79 -36.10
C SER A 301 1.88 15.61 -36.65
N GLU A 302 0.90 15.98 -35.81
CA GLU A 302 -0.27 16.77 -36.24
C GLU A 302 0.07 18.24 -36.56
N SER A 303 1.25 18.72 -36.17
CA SER A 303 1.76 20.08 -36.46
C SER A 303 2.76 20.13 -37.62
N SER A 304 2.91 19.03 -38.37
CA SER A 304 3.78 18.94 -39.55
C SER A 304 3.07 18.45 -40.84
N GLU A 305 1.73 18.41 -40.83
CA GLU A 305 0.85 18.37 -42.02
C GLU A 305 0.20 19.74 -42.29
#